data_AF-A0A2E6IBS1-F1
#
_entry.id   AF-A0A2E6IBS1-F1
#
_cell.length_a   1.000
_cell.length_b   1.000
_cell.length_c   1.000
_cell.angle_alpha   90.00
_cell.angle_beta   90.00
_cell.angle_gamma   90.00
#
_symmetry.space_group_name_H-M   'P 1'
#
loop_
_entity.id
_entity.type
_entity.pdbx_description
1 polymer ?
#
loop_
_entity_poly.entity_id
_entity_poly.type
_entity_poly.pdbx_seq_one_letter_code
_entity_poly.pdbx_strand_id
1 'polypeptide(L)'
;MSLREEGVNDGLSDFKPGLKVDDKIAMGALILLVVSGLYYSLRMIFTPDDVIAEGFPAGEYFDTLNSEESRELGLGTPLPTTVSVTGSLILMYTLWSALVLTDGAKGKWTIMHPSAMAFVAATVTTYVGLVADLARTESDANQMDILTIPLVMLLVLISYFRLKDEGMEDDMTMMGEPEEDNGKFTNALLGIALIVGLLTVAKEILLA
;
A
#
# COMPACT_ATOMS: atom_id res chain seq x y z
N MET A 1 -32.69 -13.43 19.15
CA MET A 1 -32.85 -12.60 17.96
C MET A 1 -31.59 -12.78 17.12
N SER A 2 -31.72 -13.16 15.86
CA SER A 2 -30.57 -13.44 14.99
C SER A 2 -30.14 -12.13 14.34
N LEU A 3 -28.84 -11.81 14.34
CA LEU A 3 -28.29 -10.63 13.65
C LEU A 3 -28.70 -10.55 12.17
N ARG A 4 -29.08 -11.70 11.58
CA ARG A 4 -29.61 -11.78 10.20
C ARG A 4 -30.98 -11.10 10.03
N GLU A 5 -31.78 -11.04 11.08
CA GLU A 5 -33.10 -10.38 11.10
C GLU A 5 -33.01 -8.89 11.45
N GLU A 6 -31.82 -8.41 11.83
CA GLU A 6 -31.53 -7.02 12.21
C GLU A 6 -30.89 -6.22 11.05
N GLY A 7 -31.09 -6.66 9.81
CA GLY A 7 -30.64 -5.93 8.61
C GLY A 7 -29.15 -6.05 8.28
N VAL A 8 -28.38 -6.88 9.00
CA VAL A 8 -26.95 -7.15 8.69
C VAL A 8 -26.77 -7.71 7.27
N ASN A 9 -27.80 -8.36 6.73
CA ASN A 9 -27.75 -8.96 5.39
C ASN A 9 -28.34 -8.04 4.30
N ASP A 10 -28.90 -6.87 4.64
CA ASP A 10 -29.58 -5.99 3.67
C ASP A 10 -28.58 -5.46 2.63
N GLY A 11 -27.33 -5.20 3.04
CA GLY A 11 -26.25 -4.83 2.12
C GLY A 11 -25.73 -5.97 1.25
N LEU A 12 -25.93 -7.24 1.65
CA LEU A 12 -25.51 -8.41 0.87
C LEU A 12 -26.44 -8.69 -0.31
N SER A 13 -27.73 -8.34 -0.22
CA SER A 13 -28.67 -8.43 -1.34
C SER A 13 -28.36 -7.50 -2.50
N ASP A 14 -27.73 -6.35 -2.21
CA ASP A 14 -27.36 -5.34 -3.21
C ASP A 14 -25.99 -5.63 -3.86
N PHE A 15 -25.17 -6.47 -3.21
CA PHE A 15 -23.88 -6.89 -3.75
C PHE A 15 -24.06 -7.86 -4.91
N LYS A 16 -23.91 -7.35 -6.13
CA LYS A 16 -23.82 -8.14 -7.36
C LYS A 16 -22.35 -8.26 -7.77
N PRO A 17 -21.70 -9.42 -7.54
CA PRO A 17 -20.32 -9.62 -7.96
C PRO A 17 -20.20 -9.49 -9.48
N GLY A 18 -19.31 -8.61 -9.92
CA GLY A 18 -19.04 -8.32 -11.32
C GLY A 18 -17.99 -7.22 -11.44
N LEU A 19 -17.33 -7.11 -12.59
CA LEU A 19 -16.43 -5.99 -12.86
C LEU A 19 -17.28 -4.77 -13.20
N LYS A 20 -17.18 -3.70 -12.40
CA LYS A 20 -17.98 -2.46 -12.53
C LYS A 20 -17.14 -1.23 -12.87
N VAL A 21 -15.95 -1.46 -13.42
CA VAL A 21 -15.05 -0.42 -13.93
C VAL A 21 -15.15 -0.41 -15.45
N ASP A 22 -15.37 0.75 -16.05
CA ASP A 22 -15.52 0.87 -17.51
C ASP A 22 -14.16 1.05 -18.22
N ASP A 23 -13.21 1.74 -17.59
CA ASP A 23 -11.87 1.97 -18.09
C ASP A 23 -11.03 0.69 -18.04
N LYS A 24 -10.74 0.14 -19.21
CA LYS A 24 -10.01 -1.14 -19.34
C LYS A 24 -8.58 -1.10 -18.81
N ILE A 25 -7.92 0.05 -18.84
CA ILE A 25 -6.55 0.20 -18.34
C ILE A 25 -6.57 0.21 -16.80
N ALA A 26 -7.49 0.98 -16.21
CA ALA A 26 -7.71 1.00 -14.78
C ALA A 26 -8.16 -0.36 -14.25
N MET A 27 -9.07 -1.04 -14.96
CA MET A 27 -9.48 -2.41 -14.64
C MET A 27 -8.28 -3.36 -14.64
N GLY A 28 -7.43 -3.31 -15.67
CA GLY A 28 -6.20 -4.10 -15.72
C GLY A 28 -5.27 -3.81 -14.54
N ALA A 29 -5.10 -2.53 -14.20
CA ALA A 29 -4.27 -2.12 -13.07
C ALA A 29 -4.81 -2.63 -11.72
N LEU A 30 -6.12 -2.52 -11.49
CA LEU A 30 -6.79 -3.04 -10.29
C LEU A 30 -6.72 -4.57 -10.20
N ILE A 31 -6.87 -5.30 -11.31
CA ILE A 31 -6.69 -6.76 -11.33
C ILE A 31 -5.27 -7.13 -10.92
N LEU A 32 -4.27 -6.44 -11.47
CA LEU A 32 -2.87 -6.68 -11.11
C LEU A 32 -2.63 -6.38 -9.62
N LEU A 33 -3.17 -5.28 -9.10
CA LEU A 33 -3.11 -4.93 -7.67
C LEU A 33 -3.73 -6.02 -6.78
N VAL A 34 -4.89 -6.56 -7.17
CA VAL A 34 -5.55 -7.63 -6.42
C VAL A 34 -4.70 -8.90 -6.43
N VAL A 35 -4.19 -9.32 -7.59
CA VAL A 35 -3.38 -10.54 -7.71
C VAL A 35 -2.07 -10.41 -6.94
N SER A 36 -1.33 -9.31 -7.12
CA SER A 36 -0.07 -9.08 -6.41
C SER A 36 -0.30 -8.92 -4.91
N GLY A 37 -1.35 -8.19 -4.53
CA GLY A 37 -1.71 -7.94 -3.14
C GLY A 37 -2.10 -9.22 -2.41
N LEU A 38 -2.87 -10.11 -3.04
CA LEU A 38 -3.18 -11.43 -2.47
C LEU A 38 -1.92 -12.28 -2.32
N TYR A 39 -1.05 -12.32 -3.33
CA TYR A 39 0.21 -13.07 -3.23
C TYR A 39 1.06 -12.60 -2.04
N TYR A 40 1.31 -11.29 -1.92
CA TYR A 40 2.14 -10.70 -0.87
C TYR A 40 1.51 -10.77 0.52
N SER A 41 0.21 -10.45 0.63
CA SER A 41 -0.48 -10.47 1.92
C SER A 41 -0.60 -11.87 2.51
N LEU A 42 -1.04 -12.85 1.71
CA LEU A 42 -1.30 -14.20 2.21
C LEU A 42 -0.01 -14.92 2.62
N ARG A 43 1.09 -14.75 1.87
CA ARG A 43 2.40 -15.30 2.27
C ARG A 43 2.91 -14.67 3.57
N MET A 44 2.74 -13.37 3.76
CA MET A 44 3.16 -12.71 5.00
C MET A 44 2.29 -13.13 6.21
N ILE A 45 1.00 -13.36 5.98
CA ILE A 45 0.07 -13.77 7.04
C ILE A 45 0.27 -15.25 7.42
N PHE A 46 0.36 -16.15 6.45
CA PHE A 46 0.35 -17.59 6.70
C PHE A 46 1.74 -18.23 6.79
N THR A 47 2.75 -17.64 6.17
CA THR A 47 4.12 -18.15 6.15
C THR A 47 5.13 -17.04 6.49
N PRO A 48 4.99 -16.33 7.63
CA PRO A 48 5.86 -15.22 7.98
C PRO A 48 7.33 -15.64 8.17
N ASP A 49 7.58 -16.84 8.69
CA ASP A 49 8.94 -17.36 8.89
C ASP A 49 9.68 -17.55 7.55
N ASP A 50 8.99 -18.05 6.51
CA ASP A 50 9.56 -18.19 5.17
C ASP A 50 9.88 -16.82 4.55
N VAL A 51 8.97 -15.85 4.71
CA VAL A 51 9.20 -14.47 4.24
C VAL A 51 10.42 -13.85 4.93
N ILE A 52 10.62 -14.11 6.23
CA ILE A 52 11.80 -13.66 6.96
C ILE A 52 13.05 -14.34 6.42
N ALA A 53 13.04 -15.67 6.26
CA ALA A 53 14.19 -16.41 5.78
C ALA A 53 14.64 -15.98 4.37
N GLU A 54 13.69 -15.68 3.48
CA GLU A 54 13.98 -15.16 2.14
C GLU A 54 14.48 -13.70 2.16
N GLY A 55 13.92 -12.87 3.03
CA GLY A 55 14.26 -11.44 3.14
C GLY A 55 15.50 -11.15 3.98
N PHE A 56 15.96 -12.13 4.75
CA PHE A 56 17.07 -12.05 5.70
C PHE A 56 17.86 -13.38 5.69
N PRO A 57 18.55 -13.71 4.58
CA PRO A 57 19.26 -14.99 4.46
C PRO A 57 20.43 -15.08 5.45
N ALA A 58 20.75 -16.29 5.91
CA ALA A 58 21.84 -16.52 6.86
C ALA A 58 23.21 -16.05 6.32
N GLY A 59 24.00 -15.39 7.15
CA GLY A 59 25.32 -14.83 6.82
C GLY A 59 25.76 -13.73 7.80
N GLU A 60 26.94 -13.15 7.59
CA GLU A 60 27.50 -12.10 8.47
C GLU A 60 26.55 -10.90 8.66
N TYR A 61 25.81 -10.52 7.61
CA TYR A 61 24.78 -9.49 7.69
C TYR A 61 23.63 -9.87 8.64
N PHE A 62 23.15 -11.11 8.55
CA PHE A 62 22.10 -11.62 9.44
C PHE A 62 22.55 -11.71 10.89
N ASP A 63 23.81 -12.12 11.13
CA ASP A 63 24.38 -12.14 12.48
C ASP A 63 24.48 -10.73 13.05
N THR A 64 24.83 -9.74 12.22
CA THR A 64 24.86 -8.32 12.59
C THR A 64 23.46 -7.79 12.94
N LEU A 65 22.42 -8.14 12.18
CA LEU A 65 21.05 -7.73 12.49
C LEU A 65 20.51 -8.37 13.78
N ASN A 66 21.02 -9.55 14.16
CA ASN A 66 20.61 -10.23 15.38
C ASN A 66 21.49 -9.88 16.60
N SER A 67 22.47 -8.99 16.45
CA SER A 67 23.25 -8.46 17.57
C SER A 67 22.34 -7.71 18.56
N GLU A 68 22.73 -7.68 19.85
CA GLU A 68 21.99 -6.92 20.87
C GLU A 68 21.86 -5.45 20.48
N GLU A 69 22.93 -4.85 19.94
CA GLU A 69 22.97 -3.46 19.47
C GLU A 69 21.93 -3.20 18.35
N SER A 70 21.90 -4.03 17.31
CA SER A 70 20.92 -3.88 16.21
C SER A 70 19.48 -4.06 16.69
N ARG A 71 19.25 -4.94 17.67
CA ARG A 71 17.91 -5.17 18.24
C ARG A 71 17.46 -4.04 19.13
N GLU A 72 18.36 -3.44 19.92
CA GLU A 72 18.08 -2.25 20.73
C GLU A 72 17.74 -1.03 19.86
N LEU A 73 18.37 -0.89 18.70
CA LEU A 73 18.09 0.16 17.72
C LEU A 73 16.84 -0.11 16.86
N GLY A 74 16.19 -1.27 17.02
CA GLY A 74 15.03 -1.67 16.21
C GLY A 74 15.38 -2.00 14.75
N LEU A 75 16.66 -2.22 14.45
CA LEU A 75 17.17 -2.58 13.13
C LEU A 75 17.26 -4.08 12.91
N GLY A 76 17.00 -4.89 13.95
CA GLY A 76 17.12 -6.34 13.84
C GLY A 76 16.05 -7.02 13.00
N THR A 77 16.27 -8.31 12.75
CA THR A 77 15.32 -9.16 12.01
C THR A 77 13.91 -9.03 12.60
N PRO A 78 12.88 -8.78 11.77
CA PRO A 78 11.52 -8.59 12.26
C PRO A 78 10.98 -9.87 12.88
N LEU A 79 10.08 -9.71 13.86
CA LEU A 79 9.33 -10.83 14.41
C LEU A 79 8.30 -11.34 13.39
N PRO A 80 7.96 -12.64 13.40
CA PRO A 80 6.90 -13.19 12.54
C PRO A 80 5.58 -12.43 12.67
N THR A 81 5.24 -11.98 13.88
CA THR A 81 4.05 -11.15 14.13
C THR A 81 4.09 -9.82 13.41
N THR A 82 5.24 -9.14 13.36
CA THR A 82 5.42 -7.89 12.60
C THR A 82 5.18 -8.12 11.11
N VAL A 83 5.68 -9.23 10.58
CA VAL A 83 5.48 -9.62 9.17
C VAL A 83 4.01 -9.92 8.89
N SER A 84 3.33 -10.71 9.73
CA SER A 84 1.91 -11.01 9.54
C SER A 84 0.99 -9.80 9.69
N VAL A 85 1.29 -8.87 10.60
CA VAL A 85 0.57 -7.59 10.72
C VAL A 85 0.77 -6.74 9.47
N THR A 86 1.98 -6.69 8.92
CA THR A 86 2.27 -6.01 7.64
C THR A 86 1.48 -6.64 6.49
N GLY A 87 1.44 -7.98 6.42
CA GLY A 87 0.61 -8.71 5.45
C GLY A 87 -0.88 -8.37 5.57
N SER A 88 -1.39 -8.22 6.79
CA SER A 88 -2.78 -7.82 7.05
C SER A 88 -3.08 -6.39 6.58
N LEU A 89 -2.12 -5.48 6.72
CA LEU A 89 -2.23 -4.12 6.19
C LEU A 89 -2.26 -4.14 4.65
N ILE A 90 -1.38 -4.93 4.00
CA ILE A 90 -1.40 -5.11 2.53
C ILE A 90 -2.72 -5.72 2.08
N LEU A 91 -3.28 -6.68 2.83
CA LEU A 91 -4.59 -7.26 2.53
C LEU A 91 -5.69 -6.19 2.51
N MET A 92 -5.65 -5.20 3.41
CA MET A 92 -6.62 -4.10 3.40
C MET A 92 -6.59 -3.31 2.08
N TYR A 93 -5.40 -2.88 1.63
CA TYR A 93 -5.24 -2.19 0.34
C TYR A 93 -5.64 -3.06 -0.86
N THR A 94 -5.41 -4.37 -0.75
CA THR A 94 -5.83 -5.38 -1.74
C THR A 94 -7.34 -5.44 -1.83
N LEU A 95 -8.03 -5.51 -0.69
CA LEU A 95 -9.50 -5.55 -0.61
C LEU A 95 -10.12 -4.23 -1.08
N TRP A 96 -9.49 -3.09 -0.82
CA TRP A 96 -9.91 -1.81 -1.37
C TRP A 96 -9.82 -1.78 -2.89
N SER A 97 -8.73 -2.29 -3.47
CA SER A 97 -8.60 -2.42 -4.93
C SER A 97 -9.67 -3.34 -5.51
N ALA A 98 -9.95 -4.47 -4.84
CA ALA A 98 -11.04 -5.36 -5.22
C ALA A 98 -12.40 -4.68 -5.10
N LEU A 99 -12.62 -3.85 -4.08
CA LEU A 99 -13.87 -3.13 -3.88
C LEU A 99 -14.13 -2.13 -5.00
N VAL A 100 -13.11 -1.38 -5.44
CA VAL A 100 -13.21 -0.50 -6.61
C VAL A 100 -13.56 -1.32 -7.85
N LEU A 101 -12.92 -2.47 -8.03
CA LEU A 101 -13.17 -3.37 -9.15
C LEU A 101 -14.62 -3.89 -9.18
N THR A 102 -15.20 -4.22 -8.02
CA THR A 102 -16.51 -4.88 -7.91
C THR A 102 -17.69 -3.94 -7.69
N ASP A 103 -17.45 -2.76 -7.12
CA ASP A 103 -18.49 -1.76 -6.84
C ASP A 103 -18.46 -0.59 -7.82
N GLY A 104 -17.37 -0.42 -8.56
CA GLY A 104 -17.13 0.73 -9.42
C GLY A 104 -16.41 1.87 -8.68
N ALA A 105 -15.99 2.87 -9.45
CA ALA A 105 -15.17 3.97 -8.95
C ALA A 105 -15.91 4.97 -8.07
N LYS A 106 -17.22 5.13 -8.28
CA LYS A 106 -18.00 6.21 -7.69
C LYS A 106 -17.81 6.35 -6.17
N GLY A 107 -17.30 7.50 -5.73
CA GLY A 107 -17.10 7.84 -4.32
C GLY A 107 -16.03 7.01 -3.59
N LYS A 108 -15.20 6.25 -4.30
CA LYS A 108 -14.16 5.40 -3.70
C LYS A 108 -12.86 6.15 -3.39
N TRP A 109 -12.84 7.48 -3.49
CA TRP A 109 -11.70 8.31 -3.06
C TRP A 109 -11.27 8.00 -1.61
N THR A 110 -12.21 7.68 -0.71
CA THR A 110 -11.93 7.35 0.70
C THR A 110 -10.97 6.18 0.91
N ILE A 111 -10.88 5.27 -0.07
CA ILE A 111 -9.98 4.11 -0.04
C ILE A 111 -8.83 4.23 -1.03
N MET A 112 -9.00 4.96 -2.13
CA MET A 112 -7.95 5.19 -3.12
C MET A 112 -6.95 6.27 -2.70
N HIS A 113 -7.40 7.32 -1.99
CA HIS A 113 -6.51 8.36 -1.47
C HIS A 113 -5.50 7.80 -0.46
N PRO A 114 -5.90 7.06 0.61
CA PRO A 114 -4.92 6.47 1.52
C PRO A 114 -3.97 5.49 0.82
N SER A 115 -4.47 4.72 -0.17
CA SER A 115 -3.63 3.86 -1.00
C SER A 115 -2.55 4.65 -1.73
N ALA A 116 -2.94 5.72 -2.43
CA ALA A 116 -2.00 6.58 -3.16
C ALA A 116 -0.97 7.21 -2.23
N MET A 117 -1.41 7.76 -1.08
CA MET A 117 -0.51 8.35 -0.08
C MET A 117 0.49 7.33 0.46
N ALA A 118 0.03 6.13 0.83
CA ALA A 118 0.88 5.08 1.38
C ALA A 118 1.96 4.62 0.39
N PHE A 119 1.58 4.31 -0.85
CA PHE A 119 2.53 3.80 -1.83
C PHE A 119 3.46 4.88 -2.41
N VAL A 120 3.02 6.14 -2.45
CA VAL A 120 3.93 7.28 -2.73
C VAL A 120 4.96 7.42 -1.61
N ALA A 121 4.53 7.41 -0.35
CA ALA A 121 5.45 7.51 0.79
C ALA A 121 6.45 6.33 0.84
N ALA A 122 5.97 5.10 0.59
CA ALA A 122 6.81 3.91 0.52
C ALA A 122 7.83 4.01 -0.61
N THR A 123 7.42 4.47 -1.80
CA THR A 123 8.31 4.64 -2.96
C THR A 123 9.38 5.68 -2.68
N VAL A 124 9.00 6.86 -2.17
CA VAL A 124 9.94 7.94 -1.85
C VAL A 124 10.94 7.49 -0.79
N THR A 125 10.48 6.84 0.28
CA THR A 125 11.36 6.36 1.36
C THR A 125 12.31 5.29 0.87
N THR A 126 11.82 4.35 0.04
CA THR A 126 12.66 3.30 -0.55
C THR A 126 13.74 3.90 -1.46
N TYR A 127 13.38 4.88 -2.30
CA TYR A 127 14.34 5.57 -3.16
C TYR A 127 15.42 6.30 -2.37
N VAL A 128 15.05 7.07 -1.35
CA VAL A 128 16.04 7.76 -0.49
C VAL A 128 16.92 6.74 0.23
N GLY A 129 16.33 5.67 0.76
CA GLY A 129 17.08 4.57 1.39
C GLY A 129 18.09 3.91 0.44
N LEU A 130 17.75 3.72 -0.84
CA LEU A 130 18.69 3.21 -1.85
C LEU A 130 19.85 4.17 -2.10
N VAL A 131 19.57 5.47 -2.23
CA VAL A 131 20.61 6.48 -2.47
C VAL A 131 21.52 6.66 -1.24
N ALA A 132 20.97 6.49 -0.04
CA ALA A 132 21.70 6.59 1.22
C ALA A 132 22.37 5.28 1.67
N ASP A 133 22.30 4.20 0.88
CA ASP A 133 22.84 2.88 1.22
C ASP A 133 22.23 2.27 2.51
N LEU A 134 20.95 2.59 2.77
CA LEU A 134 20.17 2.11 3.92
C LEU A 134 19.09 1.09 3.51
N ALA A 135 18.80 0.97 2.23
CA ALA A 135 17.83 0.00 1.74
C ALA A 135 18.42 -1.42 1.78
N ARG A 136 17.61 -2.38 2.23
CA ARG A 136 17.98 -3.80 2.20
C ARG A 136 18.05 -4.27 0.75
N THR A 137 19.19 -4.76 0.30
CA THR A 137 19.41 -5.25 -1.08
C THR A 137 20.07 -6.63 -1.14
N GLU A 138 20.23 -7.28 0.02
CA GLU A 138 21.05 -8.48 0.23
C GLU A 138 20.48 -9.77 -0.41
N SER A 139 19.16 -9.86 -0.54
CA SER A 139 18.51 -11.04 -1.13
C SER A 139 17.71 -10.72 -2.38
N ASP A 140 17.50 -11.72 -3.25
CA ASP A 140 16.63 -11.63 -4.42
C ASP A 140 15.22 -11.14 -4.03
N ALA A 141 14.72 -11.59 -2.87
CA ALA A 141 13.44 -11.14 -2.34
C ALA A 141 13.45 -9.63 -2.01
N ASN A 142 14.52 -9.11 -1.39
CA ASN A 142 14.63 -7.67 -1.14
C ASN A 142 14.64 -6.86 -2.43
N GLN A 143 15.37 -7.32 -3.45
CA GLN A 143 15.44 -6.66 -4.75
C GLN A 143 14.08 -6.68 -5.46
N MET A 144 13.36 -7.80 -5.40
CA MET A 144 11.99 -7.89 -5.91
C MET A 144 11.04 -6.93 -5.20
N ASP A 145 11.15 -6.80 -3.88
CA ASP A 145 10.30 -5.88 -3.10
C ASP A 145 10.57 -4.42 -3.49
N ILE A 146 11.84 -4.04 -3.66
CA ILE A 146 12.26 -2.71 -4.12
C ILE A 146 11.65 -2.36 -5.48
N LEU A 147 11.53 -3.33 -6.39
CA LEU A 147 10.92 -3.14 -7.71
C LEU A 147 9.39 -3.13 -7.64
N THR A 148 8.80 -3.92 -6.74
CA THR A 148 7.34 -4.06 -6.63
C THR A 148 6.69 -2.82 -6.03
N ILE A 149 7.32 -2.18 -5.05
CA ILE A 149 6.80 -0.96 -4.41
C ILE A 149 6.45 0.16 -5.41
N PRO A 150 7.36 0.64 -6.28
CA PRO A 150 7.05 1.66 -7.27
C PRO A 150 6.06 1.17 -8.33
N LEU A 151 6.08 -0.12 -8.68
CA LEU A 151 5.09 -0.68 -9.60
C LEU A 151 3.68 -0.61 -9.01
N VAL A 152 3.50 -1.01 -7.75
CA VAL A 152 2.21 -0.91 -7.04
C VAL A 152 1.76 0.54 -6.93
N MET A 153 2.68 1.46 -6.61
CA MET A 153 2.39 2.90 -6.63
C MET A 153 1.83 3.35 -7.97
N LEU A 154 2.50 3.00 -9.09
CA LEU A 154 2.03 3.35 -10.43
C LEU A 154 0.66 2.75 -10.75
N LEU A 155 0.42 1.50 -10.40
CA LEU A 155 -0.88 0.84 -10.61
C LEU A 155 -2.00 1.53 -9.81
N VAL A 156 -1.74 1.93 -8.56
CA VAL A 156 -2.69 2.69 -7.74
C VAL A 156 -2.97 4.05 -8.36
N LEU A 157 -1.93 4.79 -8.79
CA LEU A 157 -2.11 6.10 -9.40
C LEU A 157 -2.84 6.01 -10.75
N ILE A 158 -2.50 5.04 -11.60
CA ILE A 158 -3.21 4.77 -12.86
C ILE A 158 -4.69 4.52 -12.57
N SER A 159 -4.99 3.66 -11.60
CA SER A 159 -6.37 3.35 -11.23
C SER A 159 -7.09 4.60 -10.72
N TYR A 160 -6.48 5.36 -9.81
CA TYR A 160 -7.08 6.57 -9.25
C TYR A 160 -7.34 7.65 -10.31
N PHE A 161 -6.31 8.03 -11.09
CA PHE A 161 -6.42 9.14 -12.04
C PHE A 161 -7.34 8.83 -13.22
N ARG A 162 -7.33 7.59 -13.72
CA ARG A 162 -8.18 7.21 -14.85
C ARG A 162 -9.65 7.07 -14.47
N LEU A 163 -9.94 6.75 -13.22
CA LEU A 163 -11.30 6.56 -12.73
C LEU A 163 -11.96 7.85 -12.24
N LYS A 164 -11.28 9.00 -12.34
CA LYS A 164 -11.89 10.31 -12.03
C LYS A 164 -13.15 10.56 -12.85
N ASP A 165 -13.12 10.23 -14.14
CA ASP A 165 -14.28 10.39 -15.04
C ASP A 165 -15.42 9.40 -14.72
N GLU A 166 -15.13 8.30 -14.01
CA GLU A 166 -16.12 7.35 -13.47
C GLU A 166 -16.61 7.71 -12.06
N GLY A 167 -16.27 8.92 -11.59
CA GLY A 167 -16.73 9.44 -10.30
C GLY A 167 -15.87 9.04 -9.11
N MET A 168 -14.58 8.73 -9.29
CA MET A 168 -13.66 8.39 -8.18
C MET A 168 -13.77 9.37 -7.00
N GLU A 169 -13.93 10.66 -7.31
CA GLU A 169 -14.02 11.76 -6.33
C GLU A 169 -15.43 12.28 -6.10
N ASP A 170 -16.46 11.58 -6.59
CA ASP A 170 -17.85 11.94 -6.32
C ASP A 170 -18.09 12.00 -4.80
N ASP A 171 -18.91 12.97 -4.39
CA ASP A 171 -19.30 13.21 -3.00
C ASP A 171 -18.11 13.46 -2.03
N MET A 172 -16.93 13.81 -2.57
CA MET A 172 -15.80 14.23 -1.77
C MET A 172 -16.11 15.54 -1.05
N THR A 173 -15.76 15.59 0.24
CA THR A 173 -15.89 16.80 1.06
C THR A 173 -14.57 17.14 1.70
N MET A 174 -14.32 18.43 1.89
CA MET A 174 -13.18 18.94 2.64
C MET A 174 -13.69 19.91 3.69
N MET A 175 -13.38 19.64 4.96
CA MET A 175 -13.88 20.42 6.10
C MET A 175 -15.42 20.50 6.15
N GLY A 176 -16.12 19.50 5.62
CA GLY A 176 -17.58 19.41 5.59
C GLY A 176 -18.24 20.07 4.37
N GLU A 177 -17.48 20.76 3.51
CA GLU A 177 -17.99 21.36 2.28
C GLU A 177 -17.70 20.46 1.08
N PRO A 178 -18.59 20.38 0.07
CA PRO A 178 -18.31 19.69 -1.18
C PRO A 178 -17.02 20.20 -1.82
N GLU A 179 -16.18 19.28 -2.26
CA GLU A 179 -14.95 19.63 -2.96
C GLU A 179 -15.20 19.67 -4.47
N GLU A 180 -15.08 20.85 -5.06
CA GLU A 180 -15.30 21.07 -6.50
C GLU A 180 -13.97 21.07 -7.29
N ASP A 181 -12.83 21.22 -6.63
CA ASP A 181 -11.52 21.23 -7.29
C ASP A 181 -10.95 19.80 -7.43
N ASN A 182 -11.15 19.24 -8.63
CA ASN A 182 -10.57 17.97 -9.05
C ASN A 182 -9.01 17.92 -8.96
N GLY A 183 -8.31 19.05 -8.87
CA GLY A 183 -6.86 19.11 -8.72
C GLY A 183 -6.37 19.01 -7.28
N LYS A 184 -7.24 19.21 -6.29
CA LYS A 184 -6.82 19.48 -4.91
C LYS A 184 -6.13 18.30 -4.23
N PHE A 185 -6.67 17.10 -4.37
CA PHE A 185 -6.00 15.90 -3.86
C PHE A 185 -4.65 15.68 -4.54
N THR A 186 -4.55 15.90 -5.84
CA THR A 186 -3.28 15.77 -6.59
C THR A 186 -2.23 16.69 -5.99
N ASN A 187 -2.58 17.95 -5.74
CA ASN A 187 -1.68 18.91 -5.11
C ASN A 187 -1.31 18.50 -3.68
N ALA A 188 -2.26 17.97 -2.90
CA ALA A 188 -2.00 17.45 -1.55
C ALA A 188 -1.05 16.24 -1.59
N LEU A 189 -1.25 15.31 -2.53
CA LEU A 189 -0.41 14.14 -2.72
C LEU A 189 1.03 14.53 -3.10
N LEU A 190 1.20 15.50 -4.01
CA LEU A 190 2.51 16.05 -4.36
C LEU A 190 3.17 16.76 -3.16
N GLY A 191 2.39 17.50 -2.37
CA GLY A 191 2.86 18.11 -1.12
C GLY A 191 3.34 17.07 -0.12
N ILE A 192 2.60 15.98 0.08
CA ILE A 192 3.00 14.85 0.93
C ILE A 192 4.28 14.20 0.41
N ALA A 193 4.36 13.92 -0.90
CA ALA A 193 5.55 13.35 -1.50
C ALA A 193 6.80 14.21 -1.24
N LEU A 194 6.66 15.54 -1.39
CA LEU A 194 7.73 16.49 -1.11
C LEU A 194 8.11 16.51 0.37
N ILE A 195 7.13 16.58 1.28
CA ILE A 195 7.36 16.61 2.73
C ILE A 195 8.04 15.32 3.18
N VAL A 196 7.54 14.15 2.77
CA VAL A 196 8.15 12.86 3.09
C VAL A 196 9.57 12.79 2.53
N GLY A 197 9.78 13.20 1.28
CA GLY A 197 11.12 13.24 0.69
C GLY A 197 12.07 14.14 1.47
N LEU A 198 11.64 15.34 1.83
CA LEU A 198 12.44 16.29 2.62
C LEU A 198 12.75 15.75 4.01
N LEU A 199 11.79 15.15 4.70
CA LEU A 199 11.99 14.59 6.04
C LEU A 199 12.97 13.42 6.01
N THR A 200 12.82 12.51 5.04
CA THR A 200 13.71 11.36 4.90
C THR A 200 15.12 11.81 4.53
N VAL A 201 15.27 12.79 3.62
CA VAL A 201 16.59 13.34 3.25
C VAL A 201 17.21 14.15 4.40
N ALA A 202 16.44 14.98 5.09
CA ALA A 202 16.93 15.81 6.19
C ALA A 202 17.44 14.94 7.34
N LYS A 203 16.78 13.82 7.63
CA LYS A 203 17.29 12.81 8.56
C LYS A 203 18.71 12.37 8.19
N GLU A 204 18.94 12.04 6.93
CA GLU A 204 20.26 11.57 6.48
C GLU A 204 21.31 12.69 6.39
N ILE A 205 20.93 13.93 6.08
CA ILE A 205 21.89 15.04 5.99
C ILE A 205 22.23 15.62 7.37
N LEU A 206 21.25 15.74 8.26
CA LEU A 206 21.40 16.46 9.53
C LEU A 206 21.86 15.56 10.69
N LEU A 207 21.69 14.23 10.56
CA LEU A 207 22.12 13.25 11.57
C LEU A 207 23.37 12.45 11.15
N ALA A 208 23.95 12.76 9.99
CA ALA A 208 25.24 12.20 9.55
C ALA A 208 26.46 12.85 10.22
#